data_AF-A0A662RWH4-F1
#
_entry.id   AF-A0A662RWH4-F1
#
_cell.length_a   1.000
_cell.length_b   1.000
_cell.length_c   1.000
_cell.angle_alpha   90.00
_cell.angle_beta   90.00
_cell.angle_gamma   90.00
#
_symmetry.space_group_name_H-M   'P 1'
#
loop_
_entity.id
_entity.type
_entity.pdbx_description
1 polymer ?
#
loop_
_entity_poly.entity_id
_entity_poly.type
_entity_poly.pdbx_seq_one_letter_code
_entity_poly.pdbx_strand_id
1 'polypeptide(L)'
;MSNLKSFFSLKAKLTAIMIGLALVPLIVVVYIAVRNAEDALEREAFNKLIALRDTRKAQIEAYFKERLRDVRTLAADRTTIQALKDFGKAFMSQGAPSVRSAYVGKPEVVDVGDGKPYSRFHSIYHPFFTHYVKERGYSDLLLINEN
;
A
#
# COMPACT_ATOMS: atom_id res chain seq x y z
N MET A 1 70.79 -12.63 -35.35
CA MET A 1 69.32 -12.62 -35.41
C MET A 1 68.87 -11.39 -36.16
N SER A 2 68.13 -11.60 -37.24
CA SER A 2 67.76 -10.62 -38.25
C SER A 2 66.84 -9.51 -37.74
N ASN A 3 67.25 -8.28 -38.03
CA ASN A 3 66.43 -7.07 -38.00
C ASN A 3 65.09 -7.29 -38.70
N LEU A 4 63.99 -7.16 -37.94
CA LEU A 4 62.63 -7.11 -38.47
C LEU A 4 62.41 -5.74 -39.14
N LYS A 5 62.91 -5.57 -40.36
CA LYS A 5 62.77 -4.33 -41.15
C LYS A 5 61.30 -4.12 -41.53
N SER A 6 60.78 -2.94 -41.16
CA SER A 6 59.43 -2.44 -41.44
C SER A 6 59.10 -2.41 -42.93
N PHE A 7 58.00 -3.07 -43.30
CA PHE A 7 57.49 -3.21 -44.68
C PHE A 7 56.49 -2.11 -45.12
N PHE A 8 56.28 -1.05 -44.32
CA PHE A 8 55.27 -0.02 -44.63
C PHE A 8 55.86 1.14 -45.41
N SER A 9 55.22 1.53 -46.53
CA SER A 9 55.58 2.74 -47.29
C SER A 9 55.38 4.00 -46.43
N LEU A 10 56.18 5.05 -46.67
CA LEU A 10 56.13 6.32 -45.92
C LEU A 10 54.71 6.90 -45.85
N LYS A 11 53.92 6.73 -46.93
CA LYS A 11 52.52 7.12 -47.02
C LYS A 11 51.65 6.38 -46.00
N ALA A 12 51.78 5.05 -45.90
CA ALA A 12 51.00 4.26 -44.95
C ALA A 12 51.28 4.63 -43.49
N LYS A 13 52.55 4.94 -43.17
CA LYS A 13 52.96 5.38 -41.83
C LYS A 13 52.34 6.74 -41.46
N LEU A 14 52.31 7.69 -42.41
CA LEU A 14 51.71 9.00 -42.22
C LEU A 14 50.18 8.91 -42.06
N THR A 15 49.52 8.08 -42.88
CA THR A 15 48.06 7.85 -42.81
C THR A 15 47.66 7.20 -41.48
N ALA A 16 48.44 6.25 -40.98
CA ALA A 16 48.17 5.59 -39.69
C ALA A 16 48.22 6.56 -38.50
N ILE A 17 49.16 7.52 -38.50
CA ILE A 17 49.27 8.53 -37.45
C ILE A 17 48.06 9.47 -37.47
N MET A 18 47.60 9.88 -38.65
CA MET A 18 46.41 10.73 -38.80
C MET A 18 45.13 10.03 -38.29
N ILE A 19 44.98 8.73 -38.57
CA ILE A 19 43.87 7.91 -38.04
C ILE A 19 43.94 7.83 -36.50
N GLY A 20 45.13 7.55 -35.96
CA GLY A 20 45.33 7.53 -34.51
C GLY A 20 44.99 8.86 -33.84
N LEU A 21 45.45 9.97 -34.43
CA LEU A 21 45.20 11.32 -33.92
C LEU A 21 43.71 11.67 -33.87
N ALA A 22 42.92 11.20 -34.84
CA ALA A 22 41.47 11.40 -34.88
C ALA A 22 40.72 10.44 -33.92
N LEU A 23 41.21 9.22 -33.73
CA LEU A 23 40.57 8.21 -32.88
C LEU A 23 40.73 8.49 -31.39
N VAL A 24 41.89 8.98 -30.94
CA VAL A 24 42.14 9.26 -29.52
C VAL A 24 41.10 10.21 -28.91
N PRO A 25 40.84 11.41 -29.45
CA PRO A 25 39.84 12.32 -28.88
C PRO A 25 38.42 11.74 -28.97
N LEU A 26 38.11 10.95 -30.01
CA LEU A 26 36.82 10.28 -30.13
C LEU A 26 36.61 9.27 -28.99
N ILE A 27 37.61 8.44 -28.69
CA ILE A 27 37.54 7.47 -27.59
C ILE A 27 37.36 8.17 -26.25
N VAL A 28 38.06 9.29 -26.02
CA VAL A 28 37.94 10.07 -24.78
C VAL A 28 36.52 10.65 -24.65
N VAL A 29 35.97 11.23 -25.71
CA VAL A 29 34.61 11.78 -25.72
C VAL A 29 33.59 10.68 -25.47
N VAL A 30 33.70 9.54 -26.15
CA VAL A 30 32.81 8.39 -25.95
C VAL A 30 32.89 7.89 -24.52
N TYR A 31 34.09 7.77 -23.96
CA TYR A 31 34.28 7.34 -22.57
C TYR A 31 33.58 8.29 -21.58
N ILE A 32 33.78 9.61 -21.73
CA ILE A 32 33.12 10.62 -20.89
C ILE A 32 31.60 10.58 -21.08
N ALA A 33 31.13 10.46 -22.32
CA ALA A 33 29.70 10.44 -22.63
C ALA A 33 29.00 9.22 -22.00
N VAL A 34 29.61 8.04 -22.09
CA VAL A 34 29.07 6.82 -21.47
C VAL A 34 29.04 6.96 -19.94
N ARG A 35 30.11 7.46 -19.32
CA ARG A 35 30.13 7.68 -17.87
C ARG A 35 29.06 8.66 -17.41
N ASN A 36 28.91 9.78 -18.10
CA ASN A 36 27.88 10.76 -17.78
C ASN A 36 26.46 10.19 -17.97
N ALA A 37 26.27 9.35 -18.99
CA ALA A 37 25.00 8.67 -19.22
C ALA A 37 24.69 7.64 -18.13
N GLU A 38 25.68 6.84 -17.70
CA GLU A 38 25.56 5.91 -16.57
C GLU A 38 25.13 6.64 -15.30
N ASP A 39 25.85 7.70 -14.93
CA ASP A 39 25.55 8.50 -13.73
C ASP A 39 24.16 9.15 -13.79
N ALA A 40 23.76 9.67 -14.96
CA ALA A 40 22.46 10.28 -15.15
C ALA A 40 21.33 9.26 -15.04
N LEU A 41 21.50 8.07 -15.63
CA LEU A 41 20.52 6.98 -15.56
C LEU A 41 20.39 6.42 -14.14
N GLU A 42 21.51 6.28 -13.41
CA GLU A 42 21.50 5.85 -12.00
C GLU A 42 20.73 6.85 -11.12
N ARG A 43 21.04 8.15 -11.25
CA ARG A 43 20.33 9.21 -10.51
C ARG A 43 18.84 9.23 -10.82
N GLU A 44 18.46 9.07 -12.08
CA GLU A 44 17.06 9.03 -12.48
C GLU A 44 16.34 7.79 -11.91
N ALA A 45 16.99 6.62 -11.96
CA ALA A 45 16.46 5.41 -11.34
C ALA A 45 16.25 5.59 -9.82
N PHE A 46 17.21 6.22 -9.13
CA PHE A 46 17.11 6.49 -7.70
C PHE A 46 16.01 7.51 -7.38
N ASN A 47 15.91 8.59 -8.14
CA ASN A 47 14.84 9.60 -8.00
C ASN A 47 13.46 8.98 -8.20
N LYS A 48 13.31 8.07 -9.17
CA LYS A 48 12.07 7.33 -9.39
C LYS A 48 11.72 6.45 -8.19
N LEU A 49 12.70 5.78 -7.58
CA LEU A 49 12.49 5.01 -6.36
C LEU A 49 12.08 5.89 -5.17
N ILE A 50 12.70 7.07 -5.02
CA ILE A 50 12.31 8.06 -4.01
C ILE A 50 10.86 8.50 -4.24
N ALA A 51 10.50 8.88 -5.46
CA ALA A 51 9.15 9.32 -5.80
C ALA A 51 8.11 8.22 -5.53
N LEU A 52 8.42 6.96 -5.88
CA LEU A 52 7.58 5.81 -5.56
C LEU A 52 7.46 5.60 -4.06
N ARG A 53 8.57 5.66 -3.31
CA ARG A 53 8.59 5.54 -1.85
C ARG A 53 7.71 6.62 -1.21
N ASP A 54 7.87 7.87 -1.61
CA ASP A 54 7.13 9.00 -1.05
C ASP A 54 5.64 8.92 -1.39
N THR A 55 5.31 8.47 -2.60
CA THR A 55 3.92 8.17 -3.00
C THR A 55 3.31 7.06 -2.13
N ARG A 56 4.06 5.97 -1.89
CA ARG A 56 3.59 4.87 -1.03
C ARG A 56 3.41 5.32 0.42
N LYS A 57 4.33 6.13 0.94
CA LYS A 57 4.18 6.76 2.26
C LYS A 57 2.89 7.56 2.35
N ALA A 58 2.66 8.47 1.40
CA ALA A 58 1.46 9.30 1.37
C ALA A 58 0.17 8.46 1.27
N GLN A 59 0.18 7.39 0.49
CA GLN A 59 -0.96 6.46 0.39
C GLN A 59 -1.26 5.76 1.72
N ILE A 60 -0.24 5.29 2.43
CA ILE A 60 -0.40 4.63 3.75
C ILE A 60 -0.95 5.63 4.78
N GLU A 61 -0.38 6.84 4.83
CA GLU A 61 -0.83 7.90 5.74
C GLU A 61 -2.28 8.31 5.45
N ALA A 62 -2.63 8.48 4.17
CA ALA A 62 -3.99 8.80 3.75
C ALA A 62 -4.98 7.68 4.12
N TYR A 63 -4.61 6.41 3.89
CA TYR A 63 -5.41 5.25 4.28
C TYR A 63 -5.73 5.27 5.78
N PHE A 64 -4.73 5.36 6.64
CA PHE A 64 -4.97 5.36 8.10
C PHE A 64 -5.76 6.59 8.55
N LYS A 65 -5.51 7.75 7.95
CA LYS A 65 -6.29 8.97 8.23
C LYS A 65 -7.77 8.79 7.89
N GLU A 66 -8.07 8.17 6.75
CA GLU A 66 -9.44 7.85 6.34
C GLU A 66 -10.10 6.85 7.29
N ARG A 67 -9.40 5.76 7.62
CA ARG A 67 -9.89 4.74 8.57
C ARG A 67 -10.17 5.31 9.95
N LEU A 68 -9.30 6.18 10.46
CA LEU A 68 -9.52 6.84 11.75
C LEU A 68 -10.69 7.83 11.71
N ARG A 69 -10.90 8.53 10.58
CA ARG A 69 -12.06 9.39 10.37
C ARG A 69 -13.35 8.57 10.36
N ASP A 70 -13.35 7.45 9.65
CA ASP A 70 -14.50 6.55 9.56
C ASP A 70 -14.87 6.01 10.95
N VAL A 71 -13.88 5.54 11.74
CA VAL A 71 -14.10 5.12 13.14
C VAL A 71 -14.67 6.25 14.00
N ARG A 72 -14.09 7.46 13.94
CA ARG A 72 -14.59 8.61 14.71
C ARG A 72 -16.02 9.00 14.33
N THR A 73 -16.32 8.97 13.04
CA THR A 73 -17.66 9.31 12.52
C THR A 73 -18.67 8.27 12.99
N LEU A 74 -18.35 6.98 12.84
CA LEU A 74 -19.22 5.90 13.27
C LEU A 74 -19.41 5.88 14.79
N ALA A 75 -18.36 6.13 15.57
CA ALA A 75 -18.44 6.18 17.03
C ALA A 75 -19.25 7.37 17.55
N ALA A 76 -19.25 8.49 16.82
CA ALA A 76 -20.07 9.66 17.14
C ALA A 76 -21.51 9.56 16.61
N ASP A 77 -21.80 8.57 15.77
CA ASP A 77 -23.14 8.38 15.20
C ASP A 77 -24.16 8.00 16.29
N ARG A 78 -25.34 8.61 16.22
CA ARG A 78 -26.40 8.41 17.22
C ARG A 78 -26.91 6.97 17.22
N THR A 79 -26.96 6.32 16.06
CA THR A 79 -27.39 4.92 15.92
C THR A 79 -26.38 4.01 16.59
N THR A 80 -25.07 4.23 16.37
CA THR A 80 -24.02 3.45 17.04
C THR A 80 -24.05 3.62 18.55
N ILE A 81 -24.18 4.85 19.05
CA ILE A 81 -24.27 5.14 20.49
C ILE A 81 -25.48 4.44 21.11
N GLN A 82 -26.64 4.49 20.43
CA GLN A 82 -27.86 3.86 20.92
C GLN A 82 -27.75 2.33 20.87
N ALA A 83 -27.19 1.77 19.79
CA ALA A 83 -26.94 0.36 19.65
C ALA A 83 -26.04 -0.18 20.77
N LEU A 84 -24.92 0.49 21.07
CA LEU A 84 -24.03 0.11 22.18
C LEU A 84 -24.76 0.10 23.54
N LYS A 85 -25.62 1.09 23.80
CA LYS A 85 -26.41 1.14 25.04
C LYS A 85 -27.44 0.00 25.12
N ASP A 86 -28.16 -0.24 24.03
CA ASP A 86 -29.21 -1.25 23.98
C ASP A 86 -28.62 -2.67 24.03
N PHE A 87 -27.55 -2.92 23.28
CA PHE A 87 -26.80 -4.18 23.35
C PHE A 87 -26.19 -4.39 24.73
N GLY A 88 -25.59 -3.36 25.35
CA GLY A 88 -25.03 -3.47 26.70
C GLY A 88 -26.08 -3.91 27.72
N LYS A 89 -27.25 -3.25 27.74
CA LYS A 89 -28.37 -3.63 28.63
C LYS A 89 -28.87 -5.05 28.35
N ALA A 90 -29.10 -5.39 27.09
CA ALA A 90 -29.59 -6.71 26.69
C ALA A 90 -28.58 -7.82 27.03
N PHE A 91 -27.29 -7.56 26.82
CA PHE A 91 -26.20 -8.47 27.13
C PHE A 91 -26.07 -8.70 28.63
N MET A 92 -26.14 -7.65 29.46
CA MET A 92 -26.14 -7.77 30.92
C MET A 92 -27.33 -8.60 31.44
N SER A 93 -28.49 -8.51 30.80
CA SER A 93 -29.67 -9.29 31.21
C SER A 93 -29.60 -10.79 30.84
N GLN A 94 -28.89 -11.15 29.78
CA GLN A 94 -28.89 -12.52 29.22
C GLN A 94 -27.57 -13.29 29.43
N GLY A 95 -26.47 -12.57 29.63
CA GLY A 95 -25.13 -13.13 29.77
C GLY A 95 -24.50 -13.58 28.44
N ALA A 96 -23.18 -13.68 28.47
CA ALA A 96 -22.36 -14.05 27.31
C ALA A 96 -22.72 -15.42 26.69
N PRO A 97 -23.00 -16.50 27.45
CA PRO A 97 -23.28 -17.81 26.85
C PRO A 97 -24.50 -17.82 25.93
N SER A 98 -25.58 -17.13 26.32
CA SER A 98 -26.82 -17.04 25.53
C SER A 98 -26.59 -16.31 24.21
N VAL A 99 -25.86 -15.19 24.25
CA VAL A 99 -25.57 -14.39 23.04
C VAL A 99 -24.61 -15.12 22.11
N ARG A 100 -23.57 -15.74 22.66
CA ARG A 100 -22.55 -16.45 21.87
C ARG A 100 -23.13 -17.62 21.08
N SER A 101 -23.96 -18.46 21.71
CA SER A 101 -24.58 -19.60 21.03
C SER A 101 -25.54 -19.18 19.92
N ALA A 102 -26.20 -18.03 20.08
CA ALA A 102 -27.12 -17.48 19.10
C ALA A 102 -26.40 -16.91 17.87
N TYR A 103 -25.33 -16.13 18.03
CA TYR A 103 -24.77 -15.29 16.95
C TYR A 103 -23.33 -15.59 16.52
N VAL A 104 -22.49 -16.17 17.38
CA VAL A 104 -21.06 -16.37 17.03
C VAL A 104 -20.94 -17.44 15.95
N GLY A 105 -20.16 -17.13 14.91
CA GLY A 105 -19.98 -17.99 13.75
C GLY A 105 -21.15 -17.99 12.76
N LYS A 106 -22.15 -17.11 12.95
CA LYS A 106 -23.35 -17.03 12.12
C LYS A 106 -23.60 -15.59 11.61
N PRO A 107 -22.68 -15.03 10.79
CA PRO A 107 -22.71 -13.61 10.40
C PRO A 107 -23.97 -13.19 9.61
N GLU A 108 -24.63 -14.13 8.93
CA GLU A 108 -25.83 -13.88 8.13
C GLU A 108 -27.13 -13.85 8.97
N VAL A 109 -27.09 -14.33 10.22
CA VAL A 109 -28.28 -14.43 11.07
C VAL A 109 -28.63 -13.05 11.61
N VAL A 110 -29.77 -12.51 11.20
CA VAL A 110 -30.29 -11.21 11.67
C VAL A 110 -31.12 -11.36 12.95
N ASP A 111 -31.90 -12.43 13.08
CA ASP A 111 -32.69 -12.76 14.26
C ASP A 111 -32.79 -14.29 14.38
N VAL A 112 -32.62 -14.83 15.58
CA VAL A 112 -32.78 -16.26 15.88
C VAL A 112 -34.21 -16.64 16.30
N GLY A 113 -35.11 -15.66 16.46
CA GLY A 113 -36.50 -15.90 16.82
C GLY A 113 -36.72 -16.36 18.26
N ASP A 114 -35.76 -16.10 19.15
CA ASP A 114 -35.80 -16.53 20.56
C ASP A 114 -36.60 -15.58 21.47
N GLY A 115 -37.12 -14.49 20.91
CA GLY A 115 -37.88 -13.46 21.63
C GLY A 115 -37.05 -12.67 22.65
N LYS A 116 -35.72 -12.85 22.70
CA LYS A 116 -34.88 -12.21 23.70
C LYS A 116 -34.54 -10.76 23.32
N PRO A 117 -34.29 -9.89 24.32
CA PRO A 117 -33.96 -8.49 24.07
C PRO A 117 -32.77 -8.27 23.13
N TYR A 118 -31.76 -9.15 23.18
CA TYR A 118 -30.56 -9.02 22.36
C TYR A 118 -30.91 -9.25 20.88
N SER A 119 -31.70 -10.29 20.59
CA SER A 119 -32.14 -10.61 19.24
C SER A 119 -33.02 -9.53 18.62
N ARG A 120 -33.88 -8.90 19.43
CA ARG A 120 -34.63 -7.72 19.01
C ARG A 120 -33.71 -6.59 18.56
N PHE A 121 -32.73 -6.19 19.37
CA PHE A 121 -31.81 -5.11 18.99
C PHE A 121 -30.86 -5.51 17.87
N HIS A 122 -30.47 -6.79 17.80
CA HIS A 122 -29.68 -7.32 16.70
C HIS A 122 -30.42 -7.16 15.37
N SER A 123 -31.71 -7.53 15.33
CA SER A 123 -32.53 -7.37 14.12
C SER A 123 -32.66 -5.91 13.65
N ILE A 124 -32.58 -4.95 14.57
CA ILE A 124 -32.69 -3.51 14.28
C ILE A 124 -31.36 -2.94 13.79
N TYR A 125 -30.26 -3.23 14.47
CA TYR A 125 -28.98 -2.56 14.23
C TYR A 125 -28.01 -3.33 13.34
N HIS A 126 -28.09 -4.67 13.29
CA HIS A 126 -27.19 -5.50 12.48
C HIS A 126 -27.23 -5.16 10.97
N PRO A 127 -28.40 -4.89 10.36
CA PRO A 127 -28.45 -4.47 8.94
C PRO A 127 -27.66 -3.19 8.66
N PHE A 128 -27.67 -2.23 9.60
CA PHE A 128 -26.92 -0.98 9.47
C PHE A 128 -25.40 -1.24 9.46
N PHE A 129 -24.88 -2.03 10.41
CA PHE A 129 -23.45 -2.30 10.49
C PHE A 129 -22.96 -3.21 9.37
N THR A 130 -23.74 -4.23 8.97
CA THR A 130 -23.38 -5.09 7.83
C THR A 130 -23.35 -4.31 6.52
N HIS A 131 -24.30 -3.40 6.31
CA HIS A 131 -24.27 -2.50 5.17
C HIS A 131 -23.05 -1.58 5.22
N TYR A 132 -22.75 -0.96 6.37
CA TYR A 132 -21.58 -0.13 6.54
C TYR A 132 -20.26 -0.87 6.25
N VAL A 133 -20.10 -2.09 6.77
CA VAL A 133 -18.93 -2.95 6.53
C VAL A 133 -18.79 -3.24 5.03
N LYS A 134 -19.90 -3.61 4.36
CA LYS A 134 -19.93 -3.92 2.93
C LYS A 134 -19.59 -2.70 2.07
N GLU A 135 -20.19 -1.55 2.34
CA GLU A 135 -19.97 -0.33 1.56
C GLU A 135 -18.56 0.24 1.72
N ARG A 136 -17.99 0.15 2.94
CA ARG A 136 -16.64 0.65 3.21
C ARG A 136 -15.53 -0.37 2.94
N GLY A 137 -15.88 -1.60 2.57
CA GLY A 137 -14.92 -2.68 2.29
C GLY A 137 -14.15 -3.12 3.53
N TYR A 138 -14.77 -3.04 4.72
CA TYR A 138 -14.16 -3.55 5.94
C TYR A 138 -14.27 -5.07 6.01
N SER A 139 -13.27 -5.71 6.61
CA SER A 139 -13.34 -7.14 6.91
C SER A 139 -14.31 -7.42 8.06
N ASP A 140 -14.33 -6.54 9.06
CA ASP A 140 -15.17 -6.68 10.26
C ASP A 140 -15.37 -5.31 10.94
N LEU A 141 -16.35 -5.24 11.85
CA LEU A 141 -16.66 -4.09 12.68
C LEU A 141 -16.98 -4.56 14.10
N LEU A 142 -16.16 -4.12 15.05
CA LEU A 142 -16.32 -4.47 16.45
C LEU A 142 -16.93 -3.31 17.23
N LEU A 143 -18.05 -3.58 17.88
CA LEU A 143 -18.65 -2.68 18.85
C LEU A 143 -18.04 -2.97 20.22
N ILE A 144 -17.31 -2.01 20.77
CA ILE A 144 -16.67 -2.12 22.08
C ILE A 144 -17.33 -1.14 23.03
N ASN A 145 -17.78 -1.65 24.18
CA ASN A 145 -18.30 -0.87 25.29
C ASN A 145 -17.36 -1.04 26.49
N GLU A 146 -17.02 0.06 27.17
CA GLU A 146 -16.15 0.04 28.36
C GLU A 146 -16.92 -0.21 29.68
N ASN A 147 -18.27 -0.20 29.63
CA ASN A 147 -19.14 -0.50 30.77
C ASN A 147 -19.48 -1.99 30.90
#